data_AF-A0A444UKP7-F1
#
_entry.id   AF-A0A444UKP7-F1
#
_cell.length_a   1.000
_cell.length_b   1.000
_cell.length_c   1.000
_cell.angle_alpha   90.00
_cell.angle_beta   90.00
_cell.angle_gamma   90.00
#
_symmetry.space_group_name_H-M   'P 1'
#
loop_
_entity.id
_entity.type
_entity.pdbx_description
1 polymer ?
#
loop_
_entity_poly.entity_id
_entity_poly.type
_entity_poly.pdbx_seq_one_letter_code
_entity_poly.pdbx_strand_id
1 'polypeptide(L)'
;MGTDEPAIPQDGEGPARRVHIQQFYMDMYEVSNLEFEHFVNATGHVTEAEKFGDSFVFEGLLSEKVKNKITQAVAAAPWWMPVKEANWRQPEGPDSSLADR
;
A
#
# COMPACT_ATOMS: atom_id res chain seq x y z
N MET A 1 4.20 -4.45 24.81
CA MET A 1 3.99 -4.78 23.38
C MET A 1 2.89 -5.83 23.34
N GLY A 2 1.90 -5.67 22.46
CA GLY A 2 0.69 -6.49 22.46
C GLY A 2 -0.27 -6.18 23.60
N THR A 3 -1.37 -6.95 23.69
CA THR A 3 -2.47 -6.80 24.68
C THR A 3 -2.91 -8.16 25.25
N ASP A 4 -3.33 -8.20 26.53
CA ASP A 4 -3.98 -9.38 27.12
C ASP A 4 -5.50 -9.43 26.83
N GLU A 5 -6.02 -8.37 26.20
CA GLU A 5 -7.39 -8.26 25.70
C GLU A 5 -7.35 -8.09 24.17
N PRO A 6 -7.04 -9.15 23.40
CA PRO A 6 -6.92 -9.05 21.95
C PRO A 6 -8.28 -8.78 21.31
N ALA A 7 -8.35 -7.76 20.45
CA ALA A 7 -9.57 -7.44 19.72
C ALA A 7 -9.76 -8.39 18.52
N ILE A 8 -8.64 -8.79 17.91
CA ILE A 8 -8.61 -9.70 16.75
C ILE A 8 -7.68 -10.87 17.10
N PRO A 9 -8.18 -11.95 17.74
CA PRO A 9 -7.33 -13.02 18.27
C PRO A 9 -6.44 -13.73 17.22
N GLN A 10 -6.91 -13.84 15.99
CA GLN A 10 -6.19 -14.48 14.89
C GLN A 10 -4.95 -13.70 14.42
N ASP A 11 -4.88 -12.40 14.70
CA ASP A 11 -3.77 -11.52 14.27
C ASP A 11 -2.59 -11.56 15.27
N GLY A 12 -2.73 -12.27 16.39
CA GLY A 12 -1.65 -12.46 17.36
C GLY A 12 -1.29 -11.19 18.13
N GLU A 13 -2.24 -10.30 18.36
CA GLU A 13 -2.04 -9.08 19.16
C GLU A 13 -1.58 -9.38 20.59
N GLY A 14 -1.98 -10.52 21.15
CA GLY A 14 -1.62 -10.96 22.48
C GLY A 14 -0.60 -12.10 22.55
N PRO A 15 -0.21 -12.49 23.78
CA PRO A 15 -0.46 -11.79 25.03
C PRO A 15 0.40 -10.53 25.16
N ALA A 16 0.06 -9.67 26.13
CA ALA A 16 0.90 -8.55 26.49
C ALA A 16 2.26 -9.05 27.02
N ARG A 17 3.34 -8.41 26.54
CA ARG A 17 4.71 -8.76 26.93
C ARG A 17 5.57 -7.53 27.17
N ARG A 18 6.47 -7.66 28.13
CA ARG A 18 7.50 -6.65 28.42
C ARG A 18 8.61 -6.75 27.38
N VAL A 19 8.92 -5.61 26.77
CA VAL A 19 9.95 -5.49 25.73
C VAL A 19 10.87 -4.34 26.12
N HIS A 20 12.17 -4.58 26.01
CA HIS A 20 13.19 -3.54 26.17
C HIS A 20 13.72 -3.16 24.78
N ILE A 21 13.69 -1.88 24.46
CA ILE A 21 14.17 -1.32 23.20
C ILE A 21 15.26 -0.30 23.52
N GLN A 22 16.37 -0.35 22.78
CA GLN A 22 17.46 0.62 22.89
C GLN A 22 17.07 1.96 22.25
N GLN A 23 17.90 2.98 22.39
CA GLN A 23 17.66 4.27 21.75
C GLN A 23 17.75 4.15 20.23
N PHE A 24 16.83 4.80 19.51
CA PHE A 24 16.78 4.83 18.05
C PHE A 24 16.08 6.11 17.58
N TYR A 25 16.20 6.41 16.29
CA TYR A 25 15.46 7.50 15.64
C TYR A 25 14.27 6.94 14.86
N MET A 26 13.19 7.70 14.82
CA MET A 26 12.00 7.39 14.03
C MET A 26 11.58 8.65 13.29
N ASP A 27 11.20 8.51 12.03
CA ASP A 27 10.64 9.61 11.26
C ASP A 27 9.30 10.05 11.87
N MET A 28 9.05 11.35 11.87
CA MET A 28 7.79 11.92 12.39
C MET A 28 6.62 11.74 11.43
N TYR A 29 6.93 11.51 10.14
CA TYR A 29 5.96 11.41 9.06
C TYR A 29 6.22 10.14 8.25
N GLU A 30 5.17 9.65 7.59
CA GLU A 30 5.32 8.64 6.55
C GLU A 30 6.12 9.20 5.38
N VAL A 31 6.83 8.35 4.65
CA VAL A 31 7.57 8.75 3.45
C VAL A 31 6.58 9.29 2.42
N SER A 32 6.71 10.56 2.07
CA SER A 32 5.82 11.21 1.12
C SER A 32 6.13 10.83 -0.33
N ASN A 33 5.19 11.12 -1.24
CA ASN A 33 5.40 10.96 -2.68
C ASN A 33 6.65 11.69 -3.18
N LEU A 34 6.90 12.91 -2.66
CA LEU A 34 8.06 13.72 -3.04
C LEU A 34 9.38 13.10 -2.56
N GLU A 35 9.42 12.61 -1.33
CA GLU A 35 10.61 11.95 -0.78
C GLU A 35 10.92 10.63 -1.50
N PHE A 36 9.88 9.85 -1.81
CA PHE A 36 10.04 8.62 -2.57
C PHE A 36 10.49 8.91 -4.01
N GLU A 37 9.98 9.99 -4.63
CA GLU A 37 10.45 10.44 -5.94
C GLU A 37 11.93 10.81 -5.92
N HIS A 38 12.41 11.53 -4.89
CA HIS A 38 13.84 11.81 -4.75
C HIS A 38 14.68 10.54 -4.68
N PHE A 39 14.22 9.53 -3.92
CA PHE A 39 14.88 8.22 -3.86
C PHE A 39 14.93 7.53 -5.22
N VAL A 40 13.80 7.48 -5.94
CA VAL A 40 13.74 6.86 -7.28
C VAL A 40 14.64 7.59 -8.27
N ASN A 41 14.63 8.92 -8.28
CA ASN A 41 15.46 9.73 -9.17
C ASN A 41 16.95 9.54 -8.91
N ALA A 42 17.34 9.39 -7.63
CA ALA A 42 18.74 9.19 -7.25
C ALA A 42 19.27 7.78 -7.58
N THR A 43 18.40 6.76 -7.61
CA THR A 43 18.81 5.35 -7.66
C THR A 43 18.38 4.63 -8.93
N GLY A 44 17.41 5.17 -9.68
CA GLY A 44 16.73 4.46 -10.77
C GLY A 44 15.89 3.28 -10.28
N HIS A 45 15.43 3.30 -9.02
CA HIS A 45 14.67 2.20 -8.45
C HIS A 45 13.35 1.95 -9.20
N VAL A 46 13.08 0.67 -9.47
CA VAL A 46 11.81 0.18 -10.03
C VAL A 46 11.15 -0.70 -8.96
N THR A 47 9.95 -0.30 -8.54
CA THR A 47 9.20 -0.99 -7.47
C THR A 47 8.73 -2.37 -7.91
N GLU A 48 8.33 -3.20 -6.95
CA GLU A 48 7.76 -4.51 -7.26
C GLU A 48 6.45 -4.42 -8.06
N ALA A 49 5.58 -3.46 -7.74
CA ALA A 49 4.34 -3.22 -8.49
C ALA A 49 4.63 -2.90 -9.98
N GLU A 50 5.65 -2.09 -10.26
CA GLU A 50 6.08 -1.81 -11.63
C GLU A 50 6.65 -3.05 -12.34
N LYS A 51 7.35 -3.94 -11.62
CA LYS A 51 7.90 -5.19 -12.18
C LYS A 51 6.82 -6.25 -12.44
N PHE A 52 5.87 -6.41 -11.52
CA PHE A 52 4.73 -7.30 -11.68
C PHE A 52 3.74 -6.76 -12.71
N GLY A 53 3.67 -5.43 -12.85
CA GLY A 53 2.81 -4.73 -13.80
C GLY A 53 1.38 -4.51 -13.29
N ASP A 54 1.14 -4.70 -11.99
CA ASP A 54 -0.12 -4.41 -11.31
C ASP A 54 0.09 -4.15 -9.81
N SER A 55 -0.95 -3.57 -9.20
CA SER A 55 -1.11 -3.46 -7.76
C SER A 55 -2.60 -3.48 -7.40
N PHE A 56 -2.90 -3.67 -6.12
CA PHE A 56 -4.28 -3.64 -5.64
C PHE A 56 -4.77 -2.21 -5.42
N VAL A 57 -5.93 -1.91 -6.00
CA VAL A 57 -6.61 -0.62 -5.80
C VAL A 57 -8.01 -0.89 -5.24
N PHE A 58 -8.43 -0.02 -4.32
CA PHE A 58 -9.77 -0.08 -3.74
C PHE A 58 -10.81 0.29 -4.81
N GLU A 59 -11.83 -0.56 -4.97
CA GLU A 59 -12.85 -0.42 -6.00
C GLU A 59 -13.53 0.96 -5.99
N GLY A 60 -13.74 1.55 -4.82
CA GLY A 60 -14.39 2.86 -4.66
C GLY A 60 -13.58 4.06 -5.17
N LEU A 61 -12.29 3.88 -5.51
CA LEU A 61 -11.44 4.91 -6.10
C LEU A 61 -11.31 4.77 -7.63
N LEU A 62 -11.81 3.68 -8.21
CA LEU A 62 -11.62 3.39 -9.62
C LEU A 62 -12.59 4.16 -10.51
N SER A 63 -12.08 4.60 -11.66
CA SER A 63 -12.93 5.03 -12.75
C SER A 63 -13.71 3.84 -13.31
N GLU A 64 -14.93 4.09 -13.81
CA GLU A 64 -15.73 3.06 -14.49
C GLU A 64 -14.99 2.44 -15.69
N LYS A 65 -14.12 3.21 -16.35
CA LYS A 65 -13.30 2.74 -17.47
C LYS A 65 -12.30 1.67 -17.03
N VAL A 66 -11.65 1.84 -15.88
CA VAL A 66 -10.71 0.86 -15.33
C VAL A 66 -11.48 -0.33 -14.78
N LYS A 67 -12.53 -0.08 -14.01
CA LYS A 67 -13.37 -1.11 -13.38
C LYS A 67 -13.93 -2.13 -14.37
N ASN A 68 -14.45 -1.66 -15.51
CA ASN A 68 -15.02 -2.51 -16.55
C ASN A 68 -14.01 -3.46 -17.24
N LYS A 69 -12.70 -3.26 -17.05
CA LYS A 69 -11.65 -4.13 -17.60
C LYS A 69 -11.24 -5.26 -16.65
N ILE A 70 -11.70 -5.22 -15.40
CA ILE A 70 -11.25 -6.14 -14.35
C ILE A 70 -12.31 -7.22 -14.17
N THR A 71 -11.88 -8.48 -14.33
CA THR A 71 -12.77 -9.65 -14.29
C THR A 71 -12.61 -10.48 -13.03
N GLN A 72 -11.61 -10.18 -12.19
CA GLN A 72 -11.27 -10.93 -10.99
C GLN A 72 -10.94 -9.97 -9.85
N ALA A 73 -11.54 -10.20 -8.69
CA ALA A 73 -11.23 -9.52 -7.44
C ALA A 73 -10.64 -10.51 -6.43
N VAL A 74 -10.03 -10.01 -5.36
CA VAL A 74 -9.57 -10.87 -4.25
C VAL A 74 -10.77 -11.53 -3.59
N ALA A 75 -10.83 -12.86 -3.60
CA ALA A 75 -12.01 -13.60 -3.10
C ALA A 75 -12.36 -13.27 -1.63
N ALA A 76 -11.35 -13.10 -0.77
CA ALA A 76 -11.55 -12.76 0.64
C ALA A 76 -11.86 -11.28 0.88
N ALA A 77 -11.61 -10.41 -0.11
CA ALA A 77 -11.82 -8.96 -0.01
C ALA A 77 -12.20 -8.41 -1.40
N PRO A 78 -13.47 -8.58 -1.84
CA PRO A 78 -13.89 -8.28 -3.21
C PRO A 78 -13.71 -6.82 -3.64
N TRP A 79 -13.54 -5.91 -2.68
CA TRP A 79 -13.29 -4.49 -2.90
C TRP A 79 -11.84 -4.18 -3.31
N TRP A 80 -10.94 -5.18 -3.33
CA TRP A 80 -9.57 -5.03 -3.83
C TRP A 80 -9.45 -5.60 -5.24
N MET A 81 -9.13 -4.71 -6.17
CA MET A 81 -9.05 -5.00 -7.60
C MET A 81 -7.58 -5.02 -8.04
N PRO A 82 -7.11 -6.07 -8.75
CA PRO A 82 -5.76 -6.10 -9.32
C PRO A 82 -5.72 -5.22 -10.58
N VAL A 83 -5.30 -3.97 -10.42
CA VAL A 83 -5.29 -2.98 -11.50
C VAL A 83 -3.95 -2.99 -12.20
N LYS A 84 -3.98 -3.25 -13.51
CA LYS A 84 -2.79 -3.17 -14.37
C LYS A 84 -2.21 -1.76 -14.36
N GLU A 85 -0.89 -1.68 -14.28
CA GLU A 85 -0.10 -0.44 -14.22
C GLU A 85 -0.34 0.42 -12.97
N ALA A 86 -1.19 0.01 -12.02
CA ALA A 86 -1.28 0.69 -10.73
C ALA A 86 0.04 0.55 -9.97
N ASN A 87 0.60 1.69 -9.56
CA ASN A 87 1.87 1.78 -8.85
C ASN A 87 1.95 3.11 -8.09
N TRP A 88 3.08 3.39 -7.44
CA TRP A 88 3.24 4.57 -6.60
C TRP A 88 3.08 5.91 -7.34
N ARG A 89 3.35 6.00 -8.66
CA ARG A 89 3.12 7.22 -9.47
C ARG A 89 1.70 7.31 -10.03
N GLN A 90 0.99 6.19 -10.08
CA GLN A 90 -0.35 6.05 -10.64
C GLN A 90 -1.20 5.22 -9.66
N PRO A 91 -1.58 5.78 -8.49
CA PRO A 91 -2.11 5.00 -7.38
C PRO A 91 -3.43 4.29 -7.72
N GLU A 92 -4.23 4.84 -8.63
CA GLU A 92 -5.49 4.26 -9.08
C GLU A 92 -5.39 3.56 -10.45
N GLY A 93 -4.19 3.52 -11.05
CA GLY A 93 -3.95 2.91 -12.37
C GLY A 93 -3.74 3.92 -13.51
N PRO A 94 -3.86 3.48 -14.78
CA PRO A 94 -3.34 4.17 -15.97
C PRO A 94 -3.87 5.59 -16.22
N ASP A 95 -5.02 5.92 -15.64
CA ASP A 95 -5.69 7.22 -15.77
C ASP A 95 -5.50 8.12 -14.54
N SER A 96 -4.65 7.73 -13.59
CA SER A 96 -4.33 8.48 -12.39
C SER A 96 -2.90 9.04 -12.40
N SER A 97 -2.65 10.05 -11.57
CA SER A 97 -1.32 10.60 -11.36
C SER A 97 -1.22 11.24 -9.98
N LEU A 98 -0.02 11.68 -9.62
CA LEU A 98 0.24 12.42 -8.37
C LEU A 98 -0.06 13.92 -8.46
N ALA A 99 -0.51 14.44 -9.62
CA ALA A 99 -0.63 15.89 -9.85
C ALA A 99 -1.61 16.61 -8.91
N ASP A 100 -2.61 15.90 -8.41
CA ASP A 100 -3.65 16.45 -7.52
C ASP A 100 -3.42 16.07 -6.04
N ARG A 101 -2.18 15.72 -5.65
CA ARG A 101 -1.84 15.20 -4.31
C ARG A 101 -0.70 15.92 -3.62
#